data_AF-A0A4Q5RQM2-F1
#
_entry.id   AF-A0A4Q5RQM2-F1
#
_cell.length_a   1.000
_cell.length_b   1.000
_cell.length_c   1.000
_cell.angle_alpha   90.00
_cell.angle_beta   90.00
_cell.angle_gamma   90.00
#
_symmetry.space_group_name_H-M   'P 1'
#
loop_
_entity.id
_entity.type
_entity.pdbx_description
1 polymer ?
#
loop_
_entity_poly.entity_id
_entity_poly.type
_entity_poly.pdbx_seq_one_letter_code
_entity_poly.pdbx_strand_id
1 'polypeptide(L)'
;CAASCIAFISFFRRKIITTNRWWKSLSDNAYLIYLVHYVFIVWSQFLLLDLHLPAVLKFLIVFVVSITLSWAVSSQLRKIEFIRRYL
;
A
#
# COMPACT_ATOMS: atom_id res chain seq x y z
N CYS A 1 7.06 -14.99 -22.92
CA CYS A 1 7.49 -13.86 -22.07
C CYS A 1 6.95 -12.52 -22.57
N ALA A 2 7.40 -11.99 -23.71
CA ALA A 2 6.93 -10.69 -24.22
C ALA A 2 5.41 -10.66 -24.51
N ALA A 3 4.86 -11.70 -25.14
CA ALA A 3 3.42 -11.80 -25.40
C ALA A 3 2.57 -11.83 -24.12
N SER A 4 3.04 -12.49 -23.06
CA SER A 4 2.39 -12.52 -21.76
C SER A 4 2.38 -11.14 -21.09
N CYS A 5 3.49 -10.40 -21.17
CA CYS A 5 3.56 -9.03 -20.66
C CYS A 5 2.61 -8.08 -21.42
N ILE A 6 2.59 -8.17 -22.75
CA ILE A 6 1.69 -7.36 -23.59
C ILE A 6 0.22 -7.73 -23.31
N ALA A 7 -0.09 -9.01 -23.13
CA ALA A 7 -1.43 -9.48 -22.79
C ALA A 7 -1.90 -8.95 -21.43
N PHE A 8 -1.04 -8.96 -20.41
CA PHE A 8 -1.34 -8.37 -19.10
C PHE A 8 -1.56 -6.85 -19.19
N ILE A 9 -0.69 -6.11 -19.87
CA ILE A 9 -0.83 -4.66 -20.06
C ILE A 9 -2.11 -4.34 -20.82
N SER A 10 -2.41 -5.08 -21.88
CA SER A 10 -3.65 -4.98 -22.67
C SER A 10 -4.89 -5.22 -21.80
N PHE A 11 -4.88 -6.27 -20.96
CA PHE A 11 -5.99 -6.61 -20.08
C PHE A 11 -6.23 -5.52 -19.03
N PHE A 12 -5.19 -5.08 -18.33
CA PHE A 12 -5.27 -4.00 -17.34
C PHE A 12 -5.75 -2.71 -17.99
N ARG A 13 -5.19 -2.35 -19.16
CA ARG A 13 -5.62 -1.17 -19.92
C ARG A 13 -7.05 -1.26 -20.41
N ARG A 14 -7.60 -2.44 -20.71
CA ARG A 14 -8.99 -2.57 -21.20
C ARG A 14 -10.02 -2.67 -20.07
N LYS A 15 -9.66 -3.27 -18.94
CA LYS A 15 -10.56 -3.51 -17.80
C LYS A 15 -10.50 -2.45 -16.71
N ILE A 16 -9.39 -1.71 -16.56
CA ILE A 16 -9.13 -0.79 -15.44
C ILE A 16 -9.07 0.68 -15.93
N ILE A 17 -9.78 0.99 -17.03
CA ILE A 17 -9.99 2.39 -17.49
C ILE A 17 -10.85 3.18 -16.49
N THR A 18 -11.73 2.52 -15.73
CA THR A 18 -12.57 3.16 -14.73
C THR A 18 -11.80 3.34 -13.43
N THR A 19 -11.12 4.47 -13.32
CA THR A 19 -10.51 4.88 -12.06
C THR A 19 -11.57 5.34 -11.07
N ASN A 20 -11.87 4.51 -10.08
CA ASN A 20 -12.61 4.93 -8.89
C ASN A 20 -11.77 5.92 -8.08
N ARG A 21 -12.40 6.94 -7.46
CA ARG A 21 -11.69 7.97 -6.66
C ARG A 21 -10.75 7.36 -5.61
N TRP A 22 -11.14 6.23 -5.04
CA TRP A 22 -10.34 5.45 -4.09
C TRP A 22 -9.03 4.92 -4.69
N TRP A 23 -9.10 4.29 -5.87
CA TRP A 23 -7.92 3.77 -6.58
C TRP A 23 -6.99 4.89 -7.03
N LYS A 24 -7.54 6.04 -7.45
CA LYS A 24 -6.75 7.23 -7.81
C LYS A 24 -6.01 7.79 -6.59
N SER A 25 -6.70 7.89 -5.45
CA SER A 25 -6.10 8.32 -4.19
C SER A 25 -5.00 7.35 -3.74
N LEU A 26 -5.23 6.04 -3.83
CA LEU A 26 -4.22 5.04 -3.46
C LEU A 26 -2.98 5.12 -4.37
N SER A 27 -3.18 5.23 -5.69
CA SER A 27 -2.09 5.34 -6.66
C SER A 27 -1.23 6.59 -6.48
N ASP A 28 -1.86 7.71 -6.13
CA ASP A 28 -1.18 8.99 -5.88
C ASP A 28 -0.36 8.94 -4.57
N ASN A 29 -0.88 8.25 -3.56
CA ASN A 29 -0.22 8.06 -2.27
C ASN A 29 0.79 6.89 -2.26
N ALA A 30 0.93 6.14 -3.36
CA ALA A 30 1.72 4.92 -3.41
C ALA A 30 3.21 5.14 -3.08
N TYR A 31 3.76 6.29 -3.49
CA TYR A 31 5.16 6.64 -3.20
C TYR A 31 5.40 6.86 -1.70
N LEU A 32 4.51 7.59 -1.03
CA LEU A 32 4.58 7.81 0.41
C LEU A 32 4.38 6.49 1.17
N ILE A 33 3.40 5.67 0.76
CA ILE A 33 3.16 4.34 1.33
C ILE A 33 4.44 3.49 1.24
N TYR A 34 5.14 3.50 0.11
CA TYR A 34 6.40 2.78 -0.06
C TYR A 34 7.52 3.25 0.89
N LEU A 35 7.57 4.52 1.26
CA LEU A 35 8.57 4.98 2.24
C LEU A 35 8.21 4.54 3.66
N VAL A 36 6.94 4.68 4.07
CA VAL A 36 6.55 4.46 5.47
C VAL A 36 6.19 3.00 5.80
N HIS A 37 5.85 2.16 4.81
CA HIS A 37 5.37 0.80 5.06
C HIS A 37 6.37 -0.05 5.87
N TYR A 38 7.67 0.12 5.64
CA TYR A 38 8.71 -0.70 6.28
C TYR A 38 8.70 -0.53 7.80
N VAL A 39 8.55 0.71 8.27
CA VAL A 39 8.48 1.03 9.70
C VAL A 39 7.28 0.30 10.33
N PHE A 40 6.11 0.35 9.71
CA PHE A 40 4.92 -0.31 10.26
C PHE A 40 5.03 -1.83 10.29
N ILE A 41 5.64 -2.43 9.26
CA ILE A 41 5.84 -3.87 9.20
C ILE A 41 6.76 -4.33 10.34
N VAL A 42 7.92 -3.69 10.51
CA VAL A 42 8.91 -4.07 11.52
C VAL A 42 8.33 -3.96 12.93
N TRP A 43 7.65 -2.86 13.24
CA TRP A 43 7.06 -2.64 14.56
C TRP A 43 5.90 -3.60 14.84
N SER A 44 5.05 -3.88 13.84
CA SER A 44 3.97 -4.85 13.98
C SER A 44 4.51 -6.27 14.19
N GLN A 45 5.59 -6.64 13.50
CA GLN A 45 6.26 -7.93 13.69
C GLN A 45 6.88 -8.05 15.09
N PHE A 46 7.51 -6.99 15.59
CA PHE A 46 8.03 -6.95 16.95
C PHE A 46 6.92 -7.12 18.00
N LEU A 47 5.78 -6.46 17.80
CA LEU A 47 4.65 -6.54 18.73
C LEU A 47 3.98 -7.93 18.75
N LEU A 48 4.08 -8.68 17.64
CA LEU A 48 3.56 -10.04 17.50
C LEU A 48 4.59 -11.12 17.88
N LEU A 49 5.77 -10.75 18.38
CA LEU A 49 6.83 -11.69 18.73
C LEU A 49 6.45 -12.57 19.93
N ASP A 50 5.83 -11.99 20.96
CA ASP A 50 5.39 -12.68 22.19
C ASP A 50 4.14 -13.57 22.01
N LEU A 51 3.35 -13.34 20.95
CA LEU A 51 2.10 -14.05 20.75
C LEU A 51 2.32 -15.41 20.08
N HIS A 52 1.90 -16.50 20.71
CA HIS A 52 1.89 -17.84 20.11
C HIS A 52 0.69 -18.00 19.14
N LEU A 53 0.73 -17.28 18.02
CA LEU A 53 -0.27 -17.35 16.95
C LEU A 53 0.28 -18.08 15.71
N PRO A 54 -0.58 -18.76 14.93
CA PRO A 54 -0.18 -19.37 13.67
C PRO A 54 0.32 -18.31 12.67
N ALA A 55 1.37 -18.64 11.92
CA ALA A 55 2.11 -17.70 11.07
C ALA A 55 1.22 -16.97 10.05
N VAL A 56 0.21 -17.65 9.50
CA VAL A 56 -0.74 -17.06 8.53
C VAL A 56 -1.56 -15.94 9.17
N LEU A 57 -2.01 -16.12 10.41
CA LEU A 57 -2.78 -15.10 11.12
C LEU A 57 -1.91 -13.89 11.43
N LYS A 58 -0.67 -14.12 11.88
CA LYS A 58 0.30 -13.03 12.10
C LYS A 58 0.53 -12.24 10.82
N PHE A 59 0.70 -12.92 9.69
CA PHE A 59 0.88 -12.28 8.39
C PHE A 59 -0.32 -11.41 8.01
N LEU A 60 -1.54 -11.93 8.12
CA LEU A 60 -2.75 -11.16 7.79
C LEU A 60 -2.90 -9.93 8.67
N ILE A 61 -2.64 -10.05 9.98
CA ILE A 61 -2.71 -8.92 10.91
C ILE A 61 -1.68 -7.86 10.54
N VAL A 62 -0.41 -8.25 10.39
CA VAL A 62 0.68 -7.32 10.02
C VAL A 62 0.40 -6.66 8.68
N PHE A 63 -0.13 -7.40 7.70
CA PHE A 63 -0.47 -6.89 6.38
C PHE A 63 -1.58 -5.83 6.44
N VAL A 64 -2.69 -6.15 7.11
CA VAL A 64 -3.83 -5.23 7.25
C VAL A 64 -3.45 -3.99 8.07
N VAL A 65 -2.69 -4.16 9.15
CA VAL A 65 -2.22 -3.04 9.99
C VAL A 65 -1.26 -2.15 9.21
N SER A 66 -0.29 -2.74 8.50
CA SER A 66 0.69 -1.97 7.73
C SER A 66 0.05 -1.22 6.58
N ILE A 67 -0.90 -1.82 5.85
CA ILE A 67 -1.56 -1.16 4.72
C ILE A 67 -2.51 -0.05 5.19
N THR A 68 -3.23 -0.25 6.29
CA THR A 68 -4.17 0.77 6.82
C THR A 68 -3.42 1.95 7.42
N LEU A 69 -2.37 1.71 8.22
CA LEU A 69 -1.54 2.76 8.80
C LEU A 69 -0.78 3.55 7.73
N SER A 70 -0.11 2.86 6.80
CA SER A 70 0.62 3.54 5.73
C SER A 70 -0.31 4.37 4.84
N TRP A 71 -1.51 3.87 4.54
CA TRP A 71 -2.49 4.63 3.77
C TRP A 71 -3.05 5.82 4.54
N ALA A 72 -3.37 5.65 5.83
CA ALA A 72 -3.84 6.74 6.68
C ALA A 72 -2.79 7.86 6.81
N VAL A 73 -1.53 7.48 7.02
CA VAL A 73 -0.39 8.41 7.12
C VAL A 73 -0.19 9.14 5.80
N SER A 74 -0.17 8.45 4.66
CA SER A 74 -0.04 9.10 3.36
C SER A 74 -1.22 10.04 3.07
N SER A 75 -2.45 9.64 3.39
CA SER A 75 -3.63 10.49 3.24
C SER A 75 -3.58 11.73 4.15
N GLN A 76 -2.96 11.63 5.33
CA GLN A 76 -2.82 12.75 6.25
C GLN A 76 -1.66 13.67 5.83
N LEU A 77 -0.53 13.11 5.38
CA LEU A 77 0.60 13.85 4.84
C LEU A 77 0.22 14.65 3.59
N ARG A 78 -0.66 14.12 2.75
CA ARG A 78 -1.15 14.85 1.57
C ARG A 78 -2.03 16.06 1.92
N LYS A 79 -2.67 16.07 3.11
CA LYS A 79 -3.38 17.26 3.61
C LYS A 79 -2.41 18.35 4.09
N ILE A 80 -1.17 18.00 4.36
CA ILE A 80 -0.12 18.94 4.76
C ILE A 80 0.49 19.50 3.46
N GLU A 81 0.10 20.74 3.14
CA GLU A 81 0.51 21.53 1.95
C GLU A 81 2.03 21.52 1.65
N PHE A 82 2.87 21.23 2.64
CA PHE A 82 4.32 21.24 2.52
C PHE A 82 4.87 20.18 1.54
N ILE A 83 4.19 19.04 1.37
CA ILE A 83 4.63 17.94 0.50
C ILE A 83 4.08 18.08 -0.92
N ARG A 84 2.95 18.77 -1.10
CA ARG A 84 2.37 19.07 -2.42
C ARG A 84 3.28 19.95 -3.29
N ARG A 85 4.28 20.59 -2.68
CA ARG A 85 5.24 21.46 -3.38
C ARG A 85 6.45 20.72 -3.96
N TYR A 86 6.70 19.47 -3.54
CA TYR A 86 7.88 18.68 -3.95
C TYR A 86 7.53 17.35 -4.63
N LEU A 87 6.24 17.02 -4.77
CA LEU A 87 5.68 15.88 -5.51
C LEU A 87 4.92 16.40 -6.73
#